data_AF-A0A9E0Z4L4-F1
#
_entry.id   AF-A0A9E0Z4L4-F1
#
_cell.length_a   1.000
_cell.length_b   1.000
_cell.length_c   1.000
_cell.angle_alpha   90.00
_cell.angle_beta   90.00
_cell.angle_gamma   90.00
#
_symmetry.space_group_name_H-M   'P 1'
#
loop_
_entity.id
_entity.type
_entity.pdbx_description
1 polymer ?
#
loop_
_entity_poly.entity_id
_entity_poly.type
_entity_poly.pdbx_seq_one_letter_code
_entity_poly.pdbx_strand_id
1 'polypeptide(L)'
;MKSLFENITEDEFQTLESILQNPGRTPASFFFTAPTIDDRIEELEKHGLIKLESSAQMTITELGRAALKEHDSMLLKTKHAKHIELLKFLIPTLISLAVLAVSIIALLKT
;
A
#
# COMPACT_ATOMS: atom_id res chain seq x y z
N MET A 1 -0.89 16.70 5.61
CA MET A 1 0.40 16.84 4.89
C MET A 1 0.18 16.22 3.53
N LYS A 2 0.53 16.97 2.48
CA LYS A 2 0.56 16.45 1.11
C LYS A 2 1.77 15.51 1.02
N SER A 3 1.60 14.28 0.54
CA SER A 3 2.74 13.35 0.45
C SER A 3 3.74 13.87 -0.56
N LEU A 4 5.04 13.69 -0.30
CA LEU A 4 6.08 14.05 -1.26
C LEU A 4 6.09 13.10 -2.48
N PHE A 5 5.37 11.98 -2.39
CA PHE A 5 5.35 10.90 -3.36
C PHE A 5 3.96 10.69 -3.99
N GLU A 6 3.08 11.71 -3.97
CA GLU A 6 1.72 11.63 -4.55
C GLU A 6 1.70 11.35 -6.05
N ASN A 7 2.81 11.63 -6.75
CA ASN A 7 2.93 11.42 -8.19
C ASN A 7 3.43 10.00 -8.53
N ILE A 8 3.56 9.12 -7.55
CA ILE A 8 4.05 7.76 -7.72
C ILE A 8 2.90 6.78 -7.59
N THR A 9 2.78 5.92 -8.59
CA THR A 9 1.76 4.89 -8.71
C THR A 9 2.08 3.67 -7.85
N GLU A 10 1.05 2.87 -7.57
CA GLU A 10 1.22 1.63 -6.80
C GLU A 10 2.20 0.65 -7.46
N ASP A 11 2.18 0.54 -8.79
CA ASP A 11 3.09 -0.34 -9.52
C ASP A 11 4.55 0.13 -9.42
N GLU A 12 4.78 1.45 -9.36
CA GLU A 12 6.10 2.04 -9.12
C GLU A 12 6.59 1.75 -7.70
N PHE A 13 5.72 1.83 -6.69
CA PHE A 13 6.05 1.39 -5.31
C PHE A 13 6.42 -0.10 -5.25
N GLN A 14 5.67 -0.96 -5.96
CA GLN A 14 6.00 -2.39 -6.06
C GLN A 14 7.35 -2.62 -6.77
N THR A 15 7.69 -1.79 -7.76
CA THR A 15 9.02 -1.81 -8.39
C THR A 15 10.11 -1.49 -7.38
N LEU A 16 9.92 -0.41 -6.62
CA LEU A 16 10.87 0.04 -5.60
C LEU A 16 11.12 -1.05 -4.56
N GLU A 17 10.07 -1.72 -4.12
CA GLU A 17 10.18 -2.84 -3.19
C GLU A 17 10.92 -4.03 -3.83
N SER A 18 10.64 -4.34 -5.09
CA SER A 18 11.34 -5.40 -5.83
C SER A 18 12.84 -5.12 -5.99
N ILE A 19 13.20 -3.86 -6.26
CA ILE A 19 14.60 -3.39 -6.36
C ILE A 19 15.28 -3.45 -4.98
N LEU A 20 14.58 -3.02 -3.92
CA LEU A 20 15.08 -3.08 -2.55
C LEU A 20 15.40 -4.52 -2.11
N GLN A 21 14.55 -5.49 -2.48
CA GLN A 21 14.75 -6.90 -2.17
C GLN A 21 15.86 -7.55 -3.02
N ASN A 22 16.19 -6.97 -4.17
CA ASN A 22 17.15 -7.50 -5.13
C ASN A 22 18.17 -6.43 -5.56
N PRO A 23 19.01 -5.93 -4.64
CA PRO A 23 19.94 -4.85 -4.94
C PRO A 23 20.96 -5.27 -6.01
N GLY A 24 21.36 -4.33 -6.87
CA GLY A 24 22.38 -4.55 -7.88
C GLY A 24 21.91 -5.35 -9.10
N ARG A 25 20.61 -5.64 -9.22
CA ARG A 25 20.04 -6.25 -10.42
C ARG A 25 19.86 -5.24 -11.55
N THR A 26 19.90 -5.74 -12.77
CA THR A 26 19.64 -4.95 -13.98
C THR A 26 18.15 -4.88 -14.29
N PRO A 27 17.67 -3.83 -14.98
CA PRO A 27 16.27 -3.69 -15.44
C PRO A 27 15.74 -4.95 -16.15
N ALA A 28 16.55 -5.49 -17.05
CA ALA A 28 16.22 -6.68 -17.84
C ALA A 28 15.86 -7.91 -17.00
N SER A 29 16.37 -8.01 -15.77
CA SER A 29 16.05 -9.13 -14.87
C SER A 29 14.60 -9.17 -14.41
N PHE A 30 13.86 -8.06 -14.58
CA PHE A 30 12.45 -7.94 -14.20
C PHE A 30 11.49 -8.02 -15.40
N PHE A 31 12.00 -8.00 -16.63
CA PHE A 31 11.21 -7.87 -17.86
C PHE A 31 10.17 -8.99 -18.04
N PHE A 32 10.53 -10.23 -17.68
CA PHE A 32 9.60 -11.37 -17.76
C PHE A 32 8.45 -11.31 -16.76
N THR A 33 8.61 -10.55 -15.68
CA THR A 33 7.60 -10.41 -14.62
C THR A 33 6.77 -9.14 -14.81
N ALA A 34 7.36 -8.09 -15.39
CA ALA A 34 6.73 -6.80 -15.64
C ALA A 34 7.17 -6.28 -17.03
N PRO A 35 6.35 -6.44 -18.08
CA PRO A 35 6.69 -6.02 -19.44
C PRO A 35 6.89 -4.50 -19.61
N THR A 36 6.33 -3.70 -18.70
CA THR A 36 6.42 -2.23 -18.67
C THR A 36 7.44 -1.72 -17.63
N ILE A 37 8.40 -2.58 -17.25
CA ILE A 37 9.40 -2.24 -16.23
C ILE A 37 10.28 -1.06 -16.65
N ASP A 38 10.58 -0.93 -17.95
CA ASP A 38 11.51 0.09 -18.45
C ASP A 38 10.95 1.50 -18.21
N ASP A 39 9.67 1.73 -18.55
CA ASP A 39 8.99 3.02 -18.31
C ASP A 39 8.95 3.37 -16.82
N ARG A 40 8.70 2.36 -15.96
CA ARG A 40 8.66 2.54 -14.50
C ARG A 40 10.03 2.87 -13.92
N ILE A 41 11.08 2.23 -14.43
CA ILE A 41 12.45 2.49 -13.99
C ILE A 41 12.86 3.91 -14.39
N GLU A 42 12.52 4.34 -15.61
CA GLU A 42 12.79 5.70 -16.07
C GLU A 42 12.09 6.75 -15.17
N GLU A 43 10.82 6.55 -14.85
CA GLU A 43 10.09 7.49 -14.00
C GLU A 43 10.64 7.49 -12.56
N LEU A 44 10.97 6.33 -12.00
CA LEU A 44 11.58 6.21 -10.67
C LEU A 44 12.97 6.86 -10.58
N GLU A 45 13.76 6.76 -11.63
CA GLU A 45 15.07 7.43 -11.73
C GLU A 45 14.90 8.95 -11.85
N LYS A 46 13.94 9.40 -12.65
CA LYS A 46 13.59 10.83 -12.81
C LYS A 46 13.14 11.47 -11.49
N HIS A 47 12.44 10.73 -10.64
CA HIS A 47 12.11 11.16 -9.27
C HIS A 47 13.26 11.00 -8.27
N GLY A 48 14.42 10.47 -8.69
CA GLY A 48 15.60 10.28 -7.84
C GLY A 48 15.43 9.19 -6.78
N LEU A 49 14.47 8.27 -6.97
CA LEU A 49 14.20 7.20 -6.01
C LEU A 49 15.09 5.98 -6.19
N ILE A 50 15.60 5.81 -7.41
CA ILE A 50 16.58 4.80 -7.75
C ILE A 50 17.75 5.47 -8.49
N LYS A 51 18.85 4.74 -8.57
CA LYS A 51 20.04 5.14 -9.33
C LYS A 51 20.53 3.97 -10.14
N LEU A 52 20.74 4.20 -11.43
CA LEU A 52 21.46 3.28 -12.31
C LEU A 52 22.96 3.56 -12.22
N GLU A 53 23.73 2.54 -11.86
CA GLU A 53 25.19 2.59 -11.90
C GLU A 53 25.71 2.32 -13.31
N SER A 54 26.99 2.66 -13.55
CA SER A 54 27.68 2.47 -14.84
C SER A 54 27.66 1.02 -15.35
N SER A 55 27.45 0.06 -14.46
CA SER A 55 27.29 -1.37 -14.72
C SER A 55 25.86 -1.79 -15.08
N ALA A 56 24.95 -0.84 -15.29
CA ALA A 56 23.50 -1.02 -15.44
C ALA A 56 22.81 -1.66 -14.21
N GLN A 57 23.49 -1.65 -13.06
CA GLN A 57 22.94 -2.12 -11.80
C GLN A 57 22.06 -1.05 -11.16
N MET A 58 20.87 -1.46 -10.71
CA MET A 58 19.97 -0.57 -10.01
C MET A 58 20.18 -0.63 -8.50
N THR A 59 20.19 0.55 -7.89
CA THR A 59 20.21 0.73 -6.44
C THR A 59 19.11 1.69 -6.02
N ILE A 60 18.52 1.43 -4.84
CA ILE A 60 17.53 2.33 -4.25
C ILE A 60 18.25 3.47 -3.51
N THR A 61 17.78 4.70 -3.66
CA THR A 61 18.32 5.86 -2.93
C THR A 61 17.69 5.95 -1.54
N GLU A 62 18.27 6.80 -0.67
CA GLU A 62 17.64 7.12 0.61
C GLU A 62 16.25 7.74 0.45
N LEU A 63 16.04 8.50 -0.64
CA LEU A 63 14.74 9.06 -0.96
C LEU A 63 13.73 7.96 -1.34
N GLY A 64 14.16 6.97 -2.14
CA GLY A 64 13.33 5.80 -2.46
C GLY A 64 12.96 4.98 -1.22
N ARG A 65 13.89 4.80 -0.27
CA ARG A 65 13.60 4.13 1.02
C ARG A 65 12.60 4.91 1.86
N ALA A 66 12.73 6.24 1.90
CA ALA A 66 11.78 7.10 2.58
C ALA A 66 10.38 7.03 1.93
N ALA A 67 10.32 6.97 0.59
CA ALA A 67 9.08 6.81 -0.16
C ALA A 67 8.33 5.54 0.23
N LEU A 68 9.02 4.40 0.26
CA LEU A 68 8.44 3.11 0.70
C LEU A 68 7.92 3.18 2.14
N LYS A 69 8.71 3.77 3.05
CA LYS A 69 8.32 3.92 4.46
C LYS A 69 7.04 4.76 4.62
N GLU A 70 6.91 5.83 3.85
CA GLU A 70 5.74 6.70 3.88
C GLU A 70 4.50 5.97 3.31
N HIS A 71 4.67 5.27 2.19
CA HIS A 71 3.63 4.46 1.56
C HIS A 71 3.09 3.37 2.49
N ASP A 72 3.98 2.60 3.15
CA ASP A 72 3.62 1.61 4.16
C ASP A 72 2.80 2.22 5.30
N SER A 73 3.22 3.40 5.79
CA SER A 73 2.50 4.11 6.85
C SER A 73 1.10 4.53 6.40
N MET A 74 0.95 4.95 5.15
CA MET A 74 -0.33 5.33 4.57
C MET A 74 -1.24 4.11 4.39
N LEU A 75 -0.72 2.98 3.94
CA LEU A 75 -1.46 1.72 3.84
C LEU A 75 -1.95 1.22 5.21
N LEU A 76 -1.12 1.33 6.25
CA LEU A 76 -1.53 0.97 7.62
C LEU A 76 -2.64 1.90 8.13
N LYS A 77 -2.51 3.21 7.93
CA LYS A 77 -3.54 4.19 8.33
C LYS A 77 -4.87 3.95 7.62
N THR A 78 -4.85 3.66 6.32
CA THR A 78 -6.07 3.36 5.56
C THR A 78 -6.71 2.05 6.00
N LYS A 79 -5.93 1.00 6.29
CA LYS A 79 -6.44 -0.24 6.89
C LYS A 79 -7.09 0.02 8.25
N HIS A 80 -6.42 0.75 9.14
CA HIS A 80 -6.98 1.11 10.44
C HIS A 80 -8.27 1.92 10.33
N ALA A 81 -8.33 2.90 9.43
CA ALA A 81 -9.53 3.69 9.18
C ALA A 81 -10.71 2.81 8.73
N LYS A 82 -10.49 1.87 7.80
CA LYS A 82 -11.49 0.90 7.35
C LYS A 82 -12.00 0.03 8.50
N HIS A 83 -11.12 -0.48 9.36
CA HIS A 83 -11.53 -1.26 10.53
C HIS A 83 -12.38 -0.46 11.52
N ILE A 84 -12.02 0.81 11.76
CA ILE A 84 -12.80 1.70 12.65
C ILE A 84 -14.17 1.98 12.05
N GLU A 85 -14.26 2.20 10.74
CA GLU A 85 -15.53 2.44 10.04
C GLU A 85 -16.44 1.21 10.09
N LEU A 86 -15.90 0.02 9.85
CA LEU A 86 -16.63 -1.24 10.01
C LEU A 86 -17.13 -1.42 11.44
N LEU A 87 -16.29 -1.16 12.44
CA LEU A 87 -16.67 -1.28 13.85
C LEU A 87 -17.80 -0.31 14.23
N LYS A 88 -17.76 0.92 13.72
CA LYS A 88 -18.83 1.92 13.91
C LYS A 88 -20.16 1.46 13.32
N PHE A 89 -20.16 0.67 12.26
CA PHE A 89 -21.37 0.08 11.69
C PHE A 89 -21.84 -1.17 12.46
N LEU A 90 -20.89 -2.02 12.88
CA LEU A 90 -21.17 -3.34 13.46
C LEU A 90 -21.70 -3.25 14.90
N ILE A 91 -21.20 -2.31 15.72
CA ILE A 91 -21.64 -2.18 17.11
C ILE A 91 -23.13 -1.80 17.22
N PRO A 92 -23.63 -0.74 16.55
CA PRO A 92 -25.04 -0.36 16.65
C PRO A 92 -25.99 -1.41 16.06
N THR A 93 -25.58 -2.09 15.00
CA THR A 93 -26.39 -3.17 14.38
C THR A 93 -26.53 -4.36 15.31
N LEU A 94 -25.45 -4.79 15.98
CA LEU A 94 -25.52 -5.86 16.98
C LEU A 94 -26.39 -5.47 18.19
N ILE A 95 -26.29 -4.23 18.68
CA ILE A 95 -27.16 -3.74 19.76
C ILE A 95 -28.63 -3.78 19.33
N SER A 96 -28.94 -3.29 18.13
CA SER A 96 -30.30 -3.30 17.58
C SER A 96 -30.85 -4.72 17.43
N LEU A 97 -30.01 -5.65 16.99
CA LEU A 97 -30.37 -7.07 16.85
C LEU A 97 -30.65 -7.72 18.22
N ALA A 98 -29.83 -7.41 19.23
CA ALA A 98 -30.03 -7.90 20.59
C ALA A 98 -31.33 -7.38 21.20
N VAL A 99 -31.63 -6.08 21.02
CA VAL A 99 -32.90 -5.49 21.45
C VAL A 99 -34.08 -6.18 20.78
N LEU A 100 -34.03 -6.39 19.46
CA LEU A 100 -35.08 -7.08 18.73
C LEU A 100 -35.31 -8.51 19.24
N ALA A 101 -34.24 -9.27 19.49
CA ALA A 101 -34.33 -10.62 20.03
C ALA A 101 -35.00 -10.64 21.42
N VAL A 102 -34.61 -9.71 22.31
CA VAL A 102 -35.23 -9.58 23.64
C VAL A 102 -36.71 -9.24 23.52
N SER A 103 -37.10 -8.33 22.61
CA SER A 103 -38.50 -7.98 22.37
C SER A 103 -39.33 -9.17 21.87
N ILE A 104 -38.79 -9.98 20.95
CA ILE A 104 -39.47 -11.17 20.44
C ILE A 104 -39.66 -12.21 21.57
N ILE A 105 -38.63 -12.45 22.38
CA ILE A 105 -38.72 -13.39 23.51
C ILE A 105 -39.74 -12.91 24.54
N ALA A 106 -39.78 -11.60 24.83
CA ALA A 106 -40.77 -11.02 25.73
C ALA A 106 -42.19 -11.23 25.20
N LEU A 107 -42.43 -10.96 23.90
CA LEU A 107 -43.74 -11.15 23.27
C LEU A 107 -44.22 -12.60 23.36
N LEU A 108 -43.34 -13.57 23.09
CA LEU A 108 -43.65 -15.01 23.15
C LEU A 108 -43.92 -15.55 24.57
N LYS A 109 -43.50 -14.82 25.61
CA LYS A 109 -43.76 -15.17 27.01
C LYS A 109 -45.04 -14.54 27.57
N THR A 110 -45.67 -13.65 26.81
CA THR A 110 -46.98 -13.05 27.11
C THR A 110 -48.09 -13.91 26.55
#